data_AF-A0A9W5E6C9-F1
#
_entry.id   AF-A0A9W5E6C9-F1
#
_cell.length_a   1.000
_cell.length_b   1.000
_cell.length_c   1.000
_cell.angle_alpha   90.00
_cell.angle_beta   90.00
_cell.angle_gamma   90.00
#
_symmetry.space_group_name_H-M   'P 1'
#
loop_
_entity.id
_entity.type
_entity.pdbx_description
1 polymer ?
#
loop_
_entity_poly.entity_id
_entity_poly.type
_entity_poly.pdbx_seq_one_letter_code
_entity_poly.pdbx_strand_id
1 'polypeptide(L)'
;MQTDMELPKFSLDLVEACVVYEKYFENKSVDTIKKMVQEYKMFWRLANKYPEIPFVPTEELDEVWHLHMLYPQNYYPDCKKYFNGLLHHYAGFGKKAEEAPILKNMFVQGMDVWEKEYGYRLS
;
A
#
# COMPACT_ATOMS: atom_id res chain seq x y z
N MET A 1 -22.30 10.79 8.28
CA MET A 1 -21.30 11.86 8.24
C MET A 1 -20.03 11.25 7.69
N GLN A 2 -19.71 11.56 6.44
CA GLN A 2 -18.47 11.15 5.81
C GLN A 2 -17.41 12.08 6.38
N THR A 3 -16.73 11.65 7.44
CA THR A 3 -15.55 12.35 7.95
C THR A 3 -14.57 12.43 6.79
N ASP A 4 -14.16 13.64 6.39
CA ASP A 4 -13.05 13.84 5.45
C ASP A 4 -11.87 13.02 5.94
N MET A 5 -11.62 11.91 5.25
CA MET A 5 -10.62 10.96 5.65
C MET A 5 -9.26 11.52 5.25
N GLU A 6 -8.52 12.03 6.22
CA GLU A 6 -7.17 12.51 5.96
C GLU A 6 -6.25 11.34 5.61
N LEU A 7 -5.75 11.37 4.37
CA LEU A 7 -4.82 10.41 3.82
C LEU A 7 -3.40 10.98 3.81
N PRO A 8 -2.35 10.14 3.86
CA PRO A 8 -0.98 10.59 3.79
C PRO A 8 -0.71 11.41 2.52
N LYS A 9 0.07 12.49 2.71
CA LYS A 9 0.63 13.29 1.63
C LYS A 9 2.08 12.86 1.43
N PHE A 10 2.36 12.22 0.31
CA PHE A 10 3.71 11.84 -0.08
C PHE A 10 4.44 13.01 -0.71
N SER A 11 5.76 13.02 -0.51
CA SER A 11 6.67 14.00 -1.10
C SER A 11 6.90 13.77 -2.61
N LEU A 12 6.63 12.57 -3.09
CA LEU A 12 6.71 12.16 -4.49
C LEU A 12 5.33 12.19 -5.14
N ASP A 13 5.24 12.73 -6.37
CA ASP A 13 4.06 12.51 -7.21
C ASP A 13 4.09 11.05 -7.72
N LEU A 14 3.44 10.18 -6.95
CA LEU A 14 3.38 8.76 -7.29
C LEU A 14 2.56 8.49 -8.55
N VAL A 15 1.61 9.36 -8.92
CA VAL A 15 0.86 9.17 -10.17
C VAL A 15 1.79 9.39 -11.35
N GLU A 16 2.53 10.51 -11.35
CA GLU A 16 3.53 10.80 -12.38
C GLU A 16 4.62 9.71 -12.39
N ALA A 17 5.15 9.33 -11.23
CA ALA A 17 6.18 8.30 -11.14
C ALA A 17 5.72 6.95 -11.71
N CYS A 18 4.48 6.53 -11.44
CA CYS A 18 3.91 5.30 -12.01
C CYS A 18 3.78 5.38 -13.53
N VAL A 19 3.30 6.52 -14.05
CA VAL A 19 3.18 6.75 -15.51
C VAL A 19 4.54 6.70 -16.19
N VAL A 20 5.57 7.32 -15.62
CA VAL A 20 6.93 7.38 -16.20
C VAL A 20 7.68 6.04 -16.08
N TYR A 21 7.48 5.28 -15.00
CA TYR A 21 8.19 4.02 -14.81
C TYR A 21 7.77 2.93 -15.82
N GLU A 22 6.54 3.02 -16.32
CA GLU A 22 5.89 2.18 -17.35
C GLU A 22 5.82 0.67 -17.05
N LYS A 23 6.85 0.01 -16.52
CA LYS A 23 6.95 -1.47 -16.42
C LYS A 23 5.73 -2.17 -15.80
N TYR A 24 5.44 -1.91 -14.52
CA TYR A 24 4.30 -2.54 -13.81
C TYR A 24 2.96 -1.86 -14.16
N PHE A 25 3.03 -0.68 -14.75
CA PHE A 25 1.88 0.17 -15.04
C PHE A 25 1.55 0.19 -16.54
N GLU A 26 2.17 -0.70 -17.32
CA GLU A 26 2.08 -0.72 -18.76
C GLU A 26 0.62 -1.03 -19.12
N ASN A 27 0.05 -0.26 -20.04
CA ASN A 27 -1.35 -0.36 -20.46
C ASN A 27 -2.39 -0.01 -19.39
N LYS A 28 -2.01 0.42 -18.17
CA LYS A 28 -2.97 0.97 -17.21
C LYS A 28 -3.33 2.40 -17.59
N SER A 29 -4.61 2.74 -17.55
CA SER A 29 -5.04 4.13 -17.77
C SER A 29 -4.57 5.01 -16.62
N VAL A 30 -4.45 6.33 -16.87
CA VAL A 30 -4.12 7.30 -15.83
C VAL A 30 -5.13 7.26 -14.67
N ASP A 31 -6.41 7.01 -14.96
CA ASP A 31 -7.44 6.90 -13.92
C ASP A 31 -7.30 5.63 -13.08
N THR A 32 -6.89 4.51 -13.70
CA THR A 32 -6.51 3.30 -12.96
C THR A 32 -5.31 3.56 -12.05
N ILE A 33 -4.27 4.22 -12.55
CA ILE A 33 -3.08 4.57 -11.74
C ILE A 33 -3.45 5.49 -10.57
N LYS A 34 -4.29 6.50 -10.80
CA LYS A 34 -4.81 7.37 -9.72
C LYS A 34 -5.54 6.57 -8.64
N LYS A 35 -6.35 5.59 -9.05
CA LYS A 35 -7.04 4.70 -8.11
C LYS A 35 -6.03 3.88 -7.30
N MET A 36 -5.05 3.24 -7.94
CA MET A 36 -4.01 2.46 -7.25
C MET A 36 -3.23 3.31 -6.24
N VAL A 37 -2.84 4.54 -6.61
CA VAL A 37 -2.14 5.48 -5.72
C VAL A 37 -3.02 5.92 -4.55
N GLN A 38 -4.32 6.13 -4.78
CA GLN A 38 -5.28 6.44 -3.73
C GLN A 38 -5.43 5.28 -2.74
N GLU A 39 -5.54 4.05 -3.24
CA GLU A 39 -5.64 2.84 -2.42
C GLU A 39 -4.32 2.60 -1.66
N TYR A 40 -3.16 2.93 -2.24
CA TYR A 40 -1.87 2.88 -1.53
C TYR A 40 -1.80 3.86 -0.34
N LYS A 41 -2.37 5.06 -0.49
CA LYS A 41 -2.51 6.00 0.64
C LYS A 41 -3.42 5.44 1.73
N MET A 42 -4.52 4.79 1.32
CA MET A 42 -5.45 4.13 2.24
C MET A 42 -4.80 2.95 2.96
N PHE A 43 -3.93 2.19 2.29
CA PHE A 43 -3.11 1.14 2.89
C PHE A 43 -2.18 1.71 3.97
N TRP A 44 -1.43 2.78 3.69
CA TRP A 44 -0.59 3.45 4.71
C TRP A 44 -1.39 3.89 5.93
N ARG A 45 -2.59 4.42 5.70
CA ARG A 45 -3.50 4.80 6.77
C ARG A 45 -3.88 3.61 7.65
N LEU A 46 -4.23 2.46 7.09
CA LEU A 46 -4.55 1.27 7.88
C LEU A 46 -3.33 0.73 8.61
N ALA A 47 -2.17 0.66 7.95
CA ALA A 47 -0.90 0.25 8.57
C ALA A 47 -0.53 1.13 9.78
N ASN A 48 -0.86 2.42 9.74
CA ASN A 48 -0.62 3.34 10.86
C ASN A 48 -1.69 3.23 11.95
N LYS A 49 -2.96 3.11 11.55
CA LYS A 49 -4.11 3.04 12.48
C LYS A 49 -4.14 1.72 13.26
N TYR A 50 -3.69 0.63 12.65
CA TYR A 50 -3.75 -0.73 13.19
C TYR A 50 -2.39 -1.44 13.05
N PRO A 51 -1.35 -0.98 13.76
CA PRO A 51 0.01 -1.54 13.60
C PRO A 51 0.13 -3.01 14.02
N GLU A 52 -0.79 -3.51 14.85
CA GLU A 52 -0.84 -4.90 15.32
C GLU A 52 -1.55 -5.84 14.32
N ILE A 53 -2.21 -5.29 13.30
CA ILE A 53 -2.92 -6.08 12.30
C ILE A 53 -2.04 -6.19 11.06
N PRO A 54 -1.66 -7.40 10.63
CA PRO A 54 -0.86 -7.58 9.43
C PRO A 54 -1.71 -7.26 8.19
N PHE A 55 -1.35 -6.19 7.48
CA PHE A 55 -1.93 -5.87 6.18
C PHE A 55 -1.00 -6.35 5.07
N VAL A 56 -1.44 -7.36 4.34
CA VAL A 56 -0.80 -7.80 3.11
C VAL A 56 -1.39 -6.97 1.96
N PRO A 57 -0.59 -6.22 1.19
CA PRO A 57 -1.09 -5.48 0.04
C PRO A 57 -1.60 -6.43 -1.05
N THR A 58 -2.52 -5.97 -1.90
CA THR A 58 -2.78 -6.62 -3.19
C THR A 58 -1.58 -6.40 -4.12
N GLU A 59 -1.50 -7.16 -5.22
CA GLU A 59 -0.41 -7.01 -6.19
C GLU A 59 -0.29 -5.57 -6.71
N GLU A 60 -1.41 -4.93 -7.06
CA GLU A 60 -1.43 -3.54 -7.53
C GLU A 60 -0.91 -2.53 -6.49
N LEU A 61 -1.24 -2.75 -5.21
CA LEU A 61 -0.75 -1.92 -4.12
C LEU A 61 0.74 -2.14 -3.87
N ASP A 62 1.17 -3.40 -3.97
CA ASP A 62 2.55 -3.81 -3.81
C ASP A 62 3.45 -3.23 -4.90
N GLU A 63 2.96 -3.13 -6.14
CA GLU A 63 3.66 -2.46 -7.25
C GLU A 63 3.89 -0.96 -6.96
N VAL A 64 2.86 -0.24 -6.49
CA VAL A 64 3.00 1.18 -6.10
C VAL A 64 3.95 1.33 -4.92
N TRP A 65 3.88 0.42 -3.95
CA TRP A 65 4.79 0.43 -2.80
C TRP A 65 6.24 0.20 -3.23
N HIS A 66 6.49 -0.81 -4.05
CA HIS A 66 7.81 -1.09 -4.63
C HIS A 66 8.35 0.13 -5.37
N LEU A 67 7.52 0.78 -6.19
CA LEU A 67 7.95 1.99 -6.88
C LEU A 67 8.32 3.10 -5.88
N HIS A 68 7.50 3.36 -4.87
CA HIS A 68 7.82 4.37 -3.86
C HIS A 68 9.18 4.07 -3.18
N MET A 69 9.46 2.81 -2.84
CA MET A 69 10.74 2.38 -2.27
C MET A 69 11.95 2.61 -3.20
N LEU A 70 11.76 2.63 -4.52
CA LEU A 70 12.82 2.96 -5.49
C LEU A 70 13.21 4.44 -5.46
N TYR A 71 12.46 5.29 -4.77
CA TYR A 71 12.79 6.70 -4.48
C TYR A 71 13.15 6.88 -3.00
N PRO A 72 14.32 6.37 -2.54
CA PRO A 72 14.64 6.35 -1.11
C PRO A 72 14.73 7.76 -0.47
N GLN A 73 15.05 8.79 -1.26
CA GLN A 73 15.07 10.18 -0.79
C GLN A 73 13.66 10.73 -0.49
N ASN A 74 12.61 10.11 -1.00
CA ASN A 74 11.21 10.43 -0.72
C ASN A 74 10.61 9.45 0.28
N TYR A 75 10.81 8.15 0.04
CA TYR A 75 10.20 7.07 0.83
C TYR A 75 10.60 7.12 2.30
N TYR A 76 11.89 7.30 2.59
CA TYR A 76 12.37 7.30 3.97
C TYR A 76 11.84 8.51 4.77
N PRO A 77 11.94 9.77 4.28
CA PRO A 77 11.31 10.90 4.95
C PRO A 77 9.80 10.78 5.09
N ASP A 78 9.09 10.28 4.07
CA ASP A 78 7.65 10.07 4.14
C ASP A 78 7.27 9.05 5.21
N CYS A 79 8.01 7.93 5.29
CA CYS A 79 7.84 6.95 6.36
C CYS A 79 8.12 7.57 7.74
N LYS A 80 9.24 8.31 7.87
CA LYS A 80 9.62 8.90 9.15
C LYS A 80 8.59 9.93 9.62
N LYS A 81 8.03 10.71 8.70
CA LYS A 81 6.98 11.69 8.98
C LYS A 81 5.67 11.03 9.40
N TYR A 82 5.26 9.96 8.71
CA TYR A 82 3.93 9.37 8.91
C TYR A 82 3.88 8.29 10.00
N PHE A 83 4.90 7.43 10.08
CA PHE A 83 4.96 6.32 11.04
C PHE A 83 5.90 6.58 12.22
N ASN A 84 6.62 7.72 12.25
CA ASN A 84 7.76 7.92 13.14
C ASN A 84 8.84 6.80 13.03
N GLY A 85 8.87 6.09 11.91
CA GLY A 85 9.70 4.91 11.68
C GLY A 85 9.81 4.57 10.20
N LEU A 86 10.12 3.31 9.90
CA LEU A 86 10.16 2.78 8.54
C LEU A 86 9.05 1.75 8.38
N LEU A 87 8.19 1.91 7.38
CA LEU A 87 7.27 0.85 6.99
C LEU A 87 8.07 -0.24 6.28
N HIS A 88 8.44 -1.32 6.96
CA HIS A 88 9.34 -2.33 6.39
C HIS A 88 8.59 -3.26 5.43
N HIS A 89 9.16 -3.51 4.24
CA HIS A 89 8.65 -4.48 3.28
C HIS A 89 9.43 -5.80 3.33
N TYR A 90 8.76 -6.90 3.72
CA TYR A 90 9.39 -8.23 3.77
C TYR A 90 9.01 -9.09 2.54
N ALA A 91 9.64 -8.78 1.40
CA ALA A 91 9.34 -9.36 0.08
C ALA A 91 9.47 -10.91 -0.04
N GLY A 92 10.07 -11.57 0.94
CA GLY A 92 10.27 -13.02 0.95
C GLY A 92 9.21 -13.81 1.71
N PHE A 93 8.36 -13.13 2.49
CA PHE A 93 7.42 -13.79 3.38
C PHE A 93 6.37 -14.60 2.61
N GLY A 94 6.14 -15.84 3.03
CA GLY A 94 5.14 -16.71 2.41
C GLY A 94 5.69 -17.59 1.29
N LYS A 95 6.98 -17.43 0.92
CA LYS A 95 7.64 -18.32 -0.06
C LYS A 95 7.99 -19.69 0.51
N LYS A 96 8.08 -19.80 1.84
CA LYS A 96 8.26 -21.09 2.52
C LYS A 96 6.91 -21.77 2.77
N ALA A 97 6.88 -23.10 2.73
CA ALA A 97 5.65 -23.87 2.87
C ALA A 97 4.93 -23.60 4.20
N GLU A 98 5.69 -23.38 5.27
CA GLU A 98 5.18 -23.02 6.59
C GLU A 98 4.65 -21.59 6.70
N GLU A 99 5.11 -20.67 5.85
CA GLU A 99 4.70 -19.26 5.86
C GLU A 99 3.46 -19.01 4.97
N ALA A 100 3.27 -19.81 3.92
CA ALA A 100 2.14 -19.67 2.99
C ALA A 100 0.73 -19.64 3.65
N PRO A 101 0.38 -20.55 4.58
CA PRO A 101 -0.92 -20.48 5.25
C PRO A 101 -1.05 -19.23 6.15
N ILE A 102 0.07 -18.77 6.73
CA ILE A 102 0.10 -17.56 7.56
C ILE A 102 -0.16 -16.34 6.70
N LEU A 103 0.55 -16.20 5.58
CA LEU A 103 0.34 -15.10 4.60
C LEU A 103 -1.11 -15.05 4.13
N LYS A 104 -1.70 -16.21 3.82
CA LYS A 104 -3.11 -16.28 3.40
C LYS A 104 -4.06 -15.77 4.49
N ASN A 105 -3.84 -16.16 5.75
CA ASN A 105 -4.67 -15.69 6.86
C ASN A 105 -4.49 -14.18 7.11
N MET A 106 -3.26 -13.68 7.04
CA MET A 106 -2.96 -12.25 7.15
C MET A 106 -3.67 -11.44 6.05
N PHE A 107 -3.66 -11.93 4.81
CA PHE A 107 -4.37 -11.30 3.70
C PHE A 107 -5.88 -11.23 3.97
N VAL A 108 -6.51 -12.33 4.40
CA VAL A 108 -7.96 -12.34 4.72
C VAL A 108 -8.28 -11.34 5.82
N GLN A 109 -7.52 -11.34 6.92
CA GLN A 109 -7.73 -10.41 8.03
C GLN A 109 -7.57 -8.95 7.59
N GLY A 110 -6.54 -8.64 6.80
CA GLY A 110 -6.34 -7.31 6.25
C GLY A 110 -7.50 -6.85 5.35
N MET A 111 -8.01 -7.74 4.50
CA MET A 111 -9.15 -7.43 3.61
C MET A 111 -10.44 -7.17 4.39
N ASP A 112 -10.68 -7.89 5.48
CA ASP A 112 -11.86 -7.68 6.32
C ASP A 112 -11.81 -6.32 7.03
N VAL A 113 -10.63 -5.90 7.49
CA VAL A 113 -10.45 -4.55 8.06
C VAL A 113 -10.57 -3.48 6.97
N TRP A 114 -10.02 -3.71 5.78
CA TRP A 114 -10.18 -2.81 4.64
C TRP A 114 -11.66 -2.58 4.31
N GLU A 115 -12.43 -3.65 4.15
CA GLU A 115 -13.85 -3.59 3.81
C GLU A 115 -14.66 -2.87 4.90
N LYS A 116 -14.34 -3.11 6.16
CA LYS A 116 -14.96 -2.40 7.29
C LYS A 116 -14.65 -0.89 7.30
N GLU A 117 -13.43 -0.50 6.95
CA GLU A 117 -12.98 0.89 6.99
C GLU A 117 -13.44 1.70 5.77
N TYR A 118 -13.52 1.05 4.60
CA TYR A 118 -13.70 1.73 3.33
C TYR A 118 -14.98 1.34 2.57
N GLY A 119 -15.72 0.34 3.06
CA GLY A 119 -17.03 -0.03 2.53
C GLY A 119 -17.01 -0.85 1.24
N TYR A 120 -15.84 -1.32 0.81
CA TYR A 120 -15.68 -2.23 -0.32
C TYR A 120 -14.47 -3.14 -0.10
N ARG A 121 -14.46 -4.31 -0.72
CA ARG A 121 -13.34 -5.24 -0.66
C ARG A 121 -12.36 -4.96 -1.80
N LEU A 122 -11.06 -4.88 -1.51
CA LEU A 122 -10.02 -4.90 -2.55
C LEU A 122 -10.03 -6.27 -3.23
N SER A 123 -9.87 -6.25 -4.55
CA SER A 123 -9.76 -7.43 -5.42
C SER A 123 -8.32 -7.64 -5.86
#